data_AF-A0A2V6JHH0-F1
#
_entry.id   AF-A0A2V6JHH0-F1
#
_cell.length_a   1.000
_cell.length_b   1.000
_cell.length_c   1.000
_cell.angle_alpha   90.00
_cell.angle_beta   90.00
_cell.angle_gamma   90.00
#
_symmetry.space_group_name_H-M   'P 1'
#
loop_
_entity.id
_entity.type
_entity.pdbx_description
1 polymer ?
#
loop_
_entity_poly.entity_id
_entity_poly.type
_entity_poly.pdbx_seq_one_letter_code
_entity_poly.pdbx_strand_id
1 'polypeptide(L)'
;MIQIAPNKPIIVAEFGCDLHNRHVDAASWAKSALEDLFSNRWPAIVGFCWWNEGWQNDNRKRHDTDMIILHDVDLTRVFRSEFAQHGDKIQETLLITPR
;
A
#
# COMPACT_ATOMS: atom_id res chain seq x y z
N MET A 1 -30.07 1.77 1.74
CA MET A 1 -28.86 2.55 1.43
C MET A 1 -28.52 2.28 -0.04
N ILE A 2 -28.51 3.28 -0.91
CA ILE A 2 -28.18 3.08 -2.33
C ILE A 2 -26.67 2.95 -2.45
N GLN A 3 -26.17 1.83 -2.96
CA GLN A 3 -24.74 1.64 -3.22
C GLN A 3 -24.37 2.29 -4.56
N ILE A 4 -23.35 3.15 -4.54
CA ILE A 4 -22.78 3.72 -5.76
C ILE A 4 -21.97 2.61 -6.45
N ALA A 5 -22.42 2.18 -7.63
CA ALA A 5 -21.72 1.27 -8.53
C ALA A 5 -21.15 -0.01 -7.85
N PRO A 6 -22.01 -0.87 -7.28
CA PRO A 6 -21.60 -2.01 -6.43
C PRO A 6 -20.76 -3.06 -7.14
N ASN A 7 -20.76 -3.07 -8.48
CA ASN A 7 -20.04 -4.04 -9.29
C ASN A 7 -18.77 -3.47 -9.92
N LYS A 8 -18.40 -2.21 -9.63
CA LYS A 8 -17.16 -1.63 -10.15
C LYS A 8 -15.98 -2.10 -9.29
N PRO A 9 -14.86 -2.53 -9.91
CA PRO A 9 -13.65 -2.81 -9.16
C PRO A 9 -13.13 -1.55 -8.48
N ILE A 10 -12.48 -1.73 -7.33
CA ILE A 10 -11.95 -0.68 -6.47
C ILE A 10 -10.43 -0.71 -6.53
N ILE A 11 -9.82 0.47 -6.61
CA ILE A 11 -8.39 0.66 -6.39
C ILE A 11 -8.23 1.45 -5.09
N VAL A 12 -7.37 0.96 -4.20
CA VAL A 12 -6.90 1.78 -3.07
C VAL A 12 -5.90 2.78 -3.64
N ALA A 13 -6.40 3.94 -4.05
CA ALA A 13 -5.61 4.91 -4.80
C ALA A 13 -4.42 5.45 -4.00
N GLU A 14 -4.54 5.51 -2.67
CA GLU A 14 -3.51 6.00 -1.78
C GLU A 14 -3.62 5.28 -0.42
N PHE A 15 -2.51 4.75 0.07
CA PHE A 15 -2.34 4.30 1.45
C PHE A 15 -0.86 4.33 1.84
N GLY A 16 -0.58 4.36 3.15
CA GLY A 16 0.77 4.38 3.69
C GLY A 16 0.75 4.44 5.21
N CYS A 17 1.92 4.23 5.82
CA CYS A 17 2.13 4.41 7.25
C CYS A 17 3.41 5.20 7.47
N ASP A 18 3.30 6.30 8.23
CA ASP A 18 4.43 7.14 8.58
C ASP A 18 5.47 6.34 9.39
N LEU A 19 6.74 6.43 8.98
CA LEU A 19 7.88 5.79 9.65
C LEU A 19 8.07 6.31 11.09
N HIS A 20 7.52 7.47 11.40
CA HIS A 20 7.60 8.09 12.73
C HIS A 20 6.30 7.95 13.54
N ASN A 21 5.37 7.10 13.10
CA ASN A 21 4.13 6.85 13.80
C ASN A 21 4.40 6.29 15.21
N ARG A 22 3.99 7.04 16.23
CA ARG A 22 4.27 6.71 17.64
C ARG A 22 3.45 5.54 18.18
N HIS A 23 2.42 5.12 17.46
CA HIS A 23 1.46 4.12 17.91
C HIS A 23 1.61 2.79 17.18
N VAL A 24 2.20 2.81 15.98
CA VAL A 24 2.24 1.66 15.09
C VAL A 24 3.58 1.64 14.37
N ASP A 25 4.22 0.48 14.36
CA ASP A 25 5.40 0.23 13.54
C ASP A 25 5.02 0.11 12.06
N ALA A 26 5.65 0.93 11.20
CA ALA A 26 5.28 1.02 9.80
C ALA A 26 5.50 -0.29 9.03
N ALA A 27 6.58 -1.03 9.31
CA ALA A 27 6.87 -2.30 8.66
C ALA A 27 5.84 -3.38 9.06
N SER A 28 5.52 -3.49 10.34
CA SER A 28 4.51 -4.42 10.85
C SER A 28 3.13 -4.10 10.29
N TRP A 29 2.76 -2.82 10.22
CA TRP A 29 1.51 -2.39 9.62
C TRP A 29 1.45 -2.70 8.13
N ALA A 30 2.51 -2.38 7.39
CA ALA A 30 2.58 -2.65 5.96
C ALA A 30 2.46 -4.14 5.67
N LYS A 31 3.10 -5.00 6.48
CA LYS A 31 2.98 -6.46 6.36
C LYS A 31 1.54 -6.90 6.49
N SER A 32 0.85 -6.51 7.56
CA SER A 32 -0.56 -6.87 7.76
C SER A 32 -1.48 -6.32 6.66
N ALA A 33 -1.24 -5.08 6.20
CA ALA A 33 -2.02 -4.49 5.12
C ALA A 33 -1.84 -5.24 3.79
N LEU A 34 -0.61 -5.60 3.42
CA LEU A 34 -0.30 -6.37 2.22
C LEU A 34 -0.85 -7.80 2.31
N GLU A 35 -0.73 -8.47 3.47
CA GLU A 35 -1.34 -9.79 3.71
C GLU A 35 -2.86 -9.75 3.52
N ASP A 36 -3.55 -8.73 4.03
CA ASP A 36 -4.99 -8.54 3.82
C ASP A 36 -5.34 -8.29 2.33
N LEU A 37 -4.55 -7.49 1.63
CA LEU A 37 -4.74 -7.20 0.19
C LEU A 37 -4.51 -8.46 -0.66
N PHE A 38 -3.41 -9.18 -0.44
CA PHE A 38 -3.08 -10.38 -1.21
C PHE A 38 -3.92 -11.60 -0.80
N SER A 39 -4.47 -11.67 0.40
CA SER A 39 -5.39 -12.74 0.82
C SER A 39 -6.80 -12.62 0.22
N ASN A 40 -7.08 -11.55 -0.55
CA ASN A 40 -8.39 -11.28 -1.12
C ASN A 40 -9.48 -11.07 -0.04
N ARG A 41 -9.11 -10.47 1.10
CA ARG A 41 -10.04 -10.14 2.19
C ARG A 41 -11.17 -9.22 1.71
N TRP A 42 -10.89 -8.34 0.75
CA TRP A 42 -11.86 -7.49 0.07
C TRP A 42 -11.89 -7.79 -1.43
N PRO A 43 -12.78 -8.68 -1.91
CA PRO A 43 -12.77 -9.15 -3.30
C PRO A 43 -13.00 -8.09 -4.37
N ALA A 44 -13.54 -6.92 -4.00
CA ALA A 44 -13.72 -5.82 -4.92
C ALA A 44 -12.44 -5.01 -5.17
N ILE A 45 -11.42 -5.12 -4.30
CA ILE A 45 -10.14 -4.42 -4.45
C ILE A 45 -9.28 -5.18 -5.45
N VAL A 46 -8.95 -4.53 -6.56
CA VAL A 46 -8.14 -5.14 -7.65
C VAL A 46 -6.75 -4.53 -7.77
N GLY A 47 -6.43 -3.54 -6.95
CA GLY A 47 -5.14 -2.86 -6.98
C GLY A 47 -5.01 -1.81 -5.89
N PHE A 48 -3.78 -1.36 -5.69
CA PHE A 48 -3.43 -0.35 -4.71
C PHE A 48 -2.26 0.49 -5.19
N CYS A 49 -2.08 1.66 -4.59
CA CYS A 49 -0.90 2.50 -4.79
C CYS A 49 -0.41 3.01 -3.42
N TRP A 50 0.84 2.72 -3.12
CA TRP A 50 1.50 3.20 -1.91
C TRP A 50 1.91 4.66 -2.10
N TRP A 51 1.64 5.50 -1.10
CA TRP A 51 2.09 6.88 -1.12
C TRP A 51 3.57 6.97 -0.72
N ASN A 52 4.45 6.81 -1.71
CA ASN A 52 5.90 6.76 -1.51
C ASN A 52 6.52 8.17 -1.48
N GLU A 53 6.17 8.98 -0.48
CA GLU A 53 6.62 10.37 -0.35
C GLU A 53 6.83 10.74 1.13
N GLY A 54 7.62 11.78 1.36
CA GLY A 54 7.71 12.46 2.65
C GLY A 54 7.44 13.95 2.48
N TRP A 55 6.84 14.58 3.48
CA TRP A 55 6.49 16.00 3.44
C TRP A 55 6.56 16.67 4.81
N GLN A 56 6.74 17.99 4.76
CA GLN A 56 6.77 18.81 5.95
C GLN A 56 5.34 19.05 6.48
N ASN A 57 5.11 18.74 7.76
CA ASN A 57 3.80 18.96 8.39
C ASN A 57 3.70 20.32 9.09
N ASP A 58 4.80 20.82 9.66
CA ASP A 58 4.90 22.14 10.28
C ASP A 58 6.36 22.64 10.31
N ASN A 59 6.65 23.72 11.04
CA ASN A 59 8.02 24.28 11.12
C ASN A 59 9.02 23.44 11.94
N ARG A 60 8.65 22.24 12.39
CA ARG A 60 9.49 21.32 13.17
C ARG A 60 9.72 20.04 12.38
N LYS A 61 10.91 19.89 11.80
CA LYS A 61 11.33 18.72 11.00
C LYS A 61 11.00 17.34 11.60
N ARG A 62 11.06 17.21 12.93
CA ARG A 62 10.72 15.95 13.62
C ARG A 62 9.23 15.54 13.53
N HIS A 63 8.39 16.42 13.00
CA HIS A 63 6.97 16.16 12.75
C HIS A 63 6.72 15.83 11.27
N ASP A 64 7.73 15.88 10.40
CA ASP A 64 7.58 15.58 8.98
C ASP A 64 7.13 14.13 8.81
N THR A 65 6.23 13.89 7.85
CA THR A 65 5.84 12.54 7.46
C THR A 65 6.93 11.95 6.58
N ASP A 66 7.27 10.69 6.79
CA ASP A 66 8.08 9.90 5.86
C ASP A 66 7.39 8.56 5.62
N MET A 67 6.97 8.30 4.37
CA MET A 67 6.41 7.02 3.94
C MET A 67 7.23 6.39 2.81
N ILE A 68 8.48 6.83 2.62
CA ILE A 68 9.33 6.30 1.56
C ILE A 68 9.82 4.91 1.96
N ILE A 69 9.44 3.90 1.17
CA ILE A 69 9.72 2.48 1.45
C ILE A 69 11.20 2.23 1.71
N LEU A 70 12.07 2.88 0.93
CA LEU A 70 13.51 2.69 0.95
C LEU A 70 14.24 3.41 2.09
N HIS A 71 13.56 4.25 2.88
CA HIS A 71 14.15 4.92 4.03
C HIS A 71 14.20 4.06 5.28
N ASP A 72 13.45 2.94 5.30
CA ASP A 72 13.49 1.94 6.36
C ASP A 72 13.81 0.54 5.82
N VAL A 73 14.76 -0.14 6.46
CA VAL A 73 15.26 -1.44 6.00
C VAL A 73 14.22 -2.56 6.18
N ASP A 74 13.39 -2.47 7.20
CA ASP A 74 12.40 -3.51 7.49
C ASP A 74 11.15 -3.31 6.63
N LEU A 75 10.73 -2.08 6.39
CA LEU A 75 9.70 -1.75 5.40
C LEU A 75 10.13 -2.19 4.00
N THR A 76 11.38 -1.91 3.61
CA THR A 76 11.96 -2.41 2.34
C THR A 76 11.89 -3.93 2.26
N ARG A 77 12.22 -4.63 3.35
CA ARG A 77 12.20 -6.09 3.40
C ARG A 77 10.79 -6.63 3.25
N VAL A 78 9.80 -6.02 3.91
CA VAL A 78 8.39 -6.40 3.80
C VAL A 78 7.93 -6.32 2.36
N PHE A 79 8.10 -5.17 1.69
CA PHE A 79 7.69 -5.01 0.29
C PHE A 79 8.34 -6.02 -0.65
N ARG A 80 9.65 -6.24 -0.52
CA ARG A 80 10.37 -7.24 -1.32
C ARG A 80 9.85 -8.66 -1.08
N SER A 81 9.57 -9.00 0.18
CA SER A 81 9.15 -10.35 0.56
C SER A 81 7.72 -10.64 0.09
N GLU A 82 6.78 -9.73 0.36
CA GLU A 82 5.38 -9.85 -0.05
C GLU A 82 5.25 -9.92 -1.58
N PHE A 83 5.99 -9.09 -2.32
CA PHE A 83 5.90 -9.09 -3.78
C PHE A 83 6.55 -10.33 -4.40
N ALA A 84 7.64 -10.84 -3.81
CA ALA A 84 8.23 -12.11 -4.25
C ALA A 84 7.31 -13.29 -3.95
N GLN A 85 6.64 -13.29 -2.79
CA GLN A 85 5.72 -14.36 -2.38
C GLN A 85 4.41 -14.35 -3.19
N HIS A 86 3.93 -13.18 -3.61
CA HIS A 86 2.66 -13.00 -4.29
C HIS A 86 2.80 -12.61 -5.77
N GLY A 87 3.94 -12.95 -6.39
CA GLY A 87 4.21 -12.65 -7.80
C GLY A 87 3.15 -13.22 -8.76
N ASP A 88 2.48 -14.31 -8.40
CA ASP A 88 1.36 -14.91 -9.16
C ASP A 88 0.10 -14.02 -9.19
N LYS A 89 0.01 -13.04 -8.29
CA LYS A 89 -1.11 -12.09 -8.16
C LYS A 89 -0.77 -10.71 -8.69
N ILE A 90 0.46 -10.49 -9.17
CA ILE A 90 0.94 -9.21 -9.66
C ILE A 90 0.96 -9.23 -11.18
N GLN A 91 0.28 -8.27 -11.79
CA GLN A 91 0.25 -8.12 -13.24
C GLN A 91 1.34 -7.11 -13.66
N GLU A 92 2.46 -7.59 -14.20
CA GLU A 92 3.56 -6.73 -14.67
C GLU A 92 3.30 -6.13 -16.06
N THR A 93 2.54 -6.82 -16.90
CA THR A 93 2.23 -6.37 -18.26
C THR A 93 0.79 -5.89 -18.33
N LEU A 94 0.52 -4.74 -18.94
CA LEU A 94 -0.85 -4.31 -19.18
C LEU A 94 -1.64 -5.41 -19.92
N LEU A 95 -2.74 -5.89 -19.32
CA LEU A 95 -3.70 -6.76 -20.00
C LEU A 95 -4.53 -5.88 -20.95
N ILE A 96 -3.95 -5.56 -22.11
CA ILE A 96 -4.69 -4.89 -23.17
C ILE A 96 -5.58 -5.94 -23.82
N THR A 97 -6.88 -5.90 -23.55
CA THR A 97 -7.84 -6.68 -24.33
C THR A 97 -7.97 -6.01 -25.71
N PRO A 98 -7.73 -6.72 -26.83
CA PRO A 98 -8.08 -6.19 -28.14
C PRO A 98 -9.58 -5.89 -28.17
N ARG A 99 -9.94 -4.69 -28.64
CA ARG A 99 -11.33 -4.33 -28.90
C ARG A 99 -11.88 -5.06 -30.11
#